data_AF-A0A831SHJ6-F1
#
_entry.id   AF-A0A831SHJ6-F1
#
_cell.length_a   1.000
_cell.length_b   1.000
_cell.length_c   1.000
_cell.angle_alpha   90.00
_cell.angle_beta   90.00
_cell.angle_gamma   90.00
#
_symmetry.space_group_name_H-M   'P 1'
#
loop_
_entity.id
_entity.type
_entity.pdbx_description
1 polymer ?
#
loop_
_entity_poly.entity_id
_entity_poly.type
_entity_poly.pdbx_seq_one_letter_code
_entity_poly.pdbx_strand_id
1 'polypeptide(L)' 'MRVKPLICKPDLTIREVAEQMKNRRVGSSIVVSDGKPIGIITERD' A
#
# COMPACT_ATOMS: atom_id res chain seq x y z
N MET A 1 13.72 -7.72 -12.50
CA MET A 1 13.76 -7.13 -11.15
C MET A 1 12.53 -7.60 -10.38
N ARG A 2 12.68 -8.28 -9.23
CA ARG A 2 11.57 -8.62 -8.33
C ARG A 2 11.47 -7.54 -7.26
N VAL A 3 10.49 -6.65 -7.37
CA VAL A 3 10.16 -5.70 -6.30
C VAL A 3 9.12 -6.34 -5.39
N LYS A 4 9.37 -6.30 -4.07
CA LYS A 4 8.37 -6.69 -3.08
C LYS A 4 7.36 -5.55 -2.97
N PRO A 5 6.08 -5.74 -3.38
CA PRO A 5 5.10 -4.68 -3.28
C PRO A 5 4.88 -4.31 -1.81
N LEU A 6 4.56 -3.04 -1.57
CA LEU A 6 4.01 -2.63 -0.29
C LEU A 6 2.58 -3.18 -0.19
N ILE A 7 2.27 -3.79 0.96
CA ILE A 7 0.97 -4.34 1.27
C ILE A 7 0.48 -3.62 2.52
N CYS A 8 -0.73 -3.07 2.45
CA CYS A 8 -1.41 -2.45 3.58
C CYS A 8 -2.73 -3.18 3.88
N LYS A 9 -3.23 -2.97 5.09
CA LYS A 9 -4.57 -3.43 5.48
C LYS A 9 -5.60 -2.33 5.22
N PRO A 10 -6.89 -2.68 5.02
CA PRO A 10 -7.95 -1.70 4.78
C PRO A 10 -8.33 -0.84 6.00
N ASP A 11 -7.91 -1.22 7.21
CA ASP A 11 -8.15 -0.47 8.45
C ASP A 11 -7.13 0.65 8.69
N LEU A 12 -6.05 0.72 7.88
CA LEU A 12 -5.10 1.83 7.94
C LEU A 12 -5.69 3.09 7.32
N THR A 13 -5.37 4.23 7.93
CA THR A 13 -5.69 5.53 7.35
C THR A 13 -4.83 5.80 6.11
N ILE A 14 -5.34 6.63 5.20
CA ILE A 14 -4.59 7.06 4.00
C ILE A 14 -3.24 7.69 4.38
N ARG A 15 -3.20 8.45 5.48
CA ARG A 15 -1.96 9.07 5.99
C ARG A 15 -0.91 8.02 6.36
N GLU A 16 -1.29 6.96 7.05
CA GLU A 16 -0.36 5.89 7.42
C GLU A 16 0.17 5.14 6.19
N VAL A 17 -0.70 4.87 5.21
CA VAL A 17 -0.29 4.24 3.94
C VAL A 17 0.66 5.15 3.16
N ALA A 18 0.38 6.46 3.10
CA ALA A 18 1.24 7.45 2.45
C ALA A 18 2.63 7.55 3.12
N GLU A 19 2.70 7.56 4.45
CA GLU A 19 3.98 7.54 5.16
C GLU A 19 4.76 6.24 4.90
N GLN A 20 4.09 5.08 4.82
CA GLN A 20 4.74 3.82 4.45
C GLN A 20 5.26 3.84 3.00
N MET A 21 4.51 4.41 2.06
CA MET A 21 4.91 4.60 0.66
C MET A 21 6.15 5.49 0.56
N LYS A 22 6.14 6.65 1.23
CA LYS A 22 7.26 7.59 1.31
C LYS A 22 8.51 6.96 1.90
N ASN A 23 8.39 6.27 3.04
CA ASN A 23 9.51 5.62 3.73
C ASN A 23 10.15 4.51 2.88
N ARG A 24 9.37 3.82 2.06
CA ARG A 24 9.85 2.76 1.16
C ARG A 24 10.18 3.22 -0.25
N ARG A 25 9.92 4.50 -0.57
CA ARG A 25 10.08 5.08 -1.92
C ARG A 25 9.31 4.29 -2.98
N VAL A 26 8.07 3.93 -2.68
CA VAL A 26 7.14 3.27 -3.60
C VAL A 26 5.91 4.14 -3.84
N GLY A 27 5.41 4.17 -5.08
CA GLY A 27 4.27 5.01 -5.45
C GLY A 27 2.90 4.31 -5.37
N SER A 28 2.86 3.07 -4.89
CA SER A 28 1.60 2.32 -4.72
C SER A 28 1.69 1.26 -3.62
N SER A 29 0.53 0.93 -3.06
CA SER A 29 0.31 -0.10 -2.05
C SER A 29 -0.88 -0.99 -2.43
N ILE A 30 -0.72 -2.29 -2.29
CA ILE A 30 -1.80 -3.27 -2.47
C ILE A 30 -2.57 -3.38 -1.14
N VAL A 31 -3.87 -3.15 -1.17
CA VAL A 31 -4.73 -3.34 0.00
C VAL A 31 -5.14 -4.80 0.08
N VAL A 32 -4.84 -5.45 1.21
CA VAL A 32 -5.13 -6.88 1.44
C VAL A 32 -6.02 -7.05 2.67
N SER A 33 -7.10 -7.82 2.52
CA SER A 33 -7.95 -8.31 3.61
C SER A 33 -8.07 -9.83 3.51
N ASP A 34 -7.98 -10.53 4.64
CA ASP A 34 -8.17 -12.00 4.70
C ASP A 34 -7.30 -12.78 3.70
N GLY A 35 -6.06 -12.31 3.51
CA GLY A 35 -5.09 -12.90 2.59
C GLY A 35 -5.38 -12.66 1.10
N LYS A 36 -6.42 -11.88 0.76
CA LYS A 36 -6.81 -11.56 -0.61
C LYS A 36 -6.57 -10.08 -0.93
N PRO A 37 -6.03 -9.75 -2.11
CA PRO A 37 -5.96 -8.38 -2.57
C PRO A 37 -7.37 -7.87 -2.89
N ILE A 38 -7.74 -6.74 -2.30
CA ILE A 38 -9.07 -6.13 -2.47
C ILE A 38 -9.00 -4.77 -3.17
N GLY A 39 -7.80 -4.19 -3.34
CA GLY A 39 -7.63 -2.91 -4.00
C GLY A 39 -6.18 -2.48 -4.11
N ILE A 40 -5.99 -1.30 -4.71
CA ILE A 40 -4.72 -0.61 -4.83
C ILE A 40 -4.92 0.86 -4.47
N ILE A 41 -3.94 1.44 -3.78
CA ILE A 41 -3.84 2.88 -3.53
C ILE A 41 -2.52 3.34 -4.16
N THR A 42 -2.56 4.46 -4.87
CA THR A 42 -1.39 5.11 -5.45
C THR A 42 -1.09 6.41 -4.71
N GLU A 43 0.13 6.93 -4.85
CA GLU A 43 0.54 8.21 -4.25
C GLU A 43 -0.32 9.41 -4.67
N ARG A 44 -1.07 9.28 -5.77
CA ARG A 44 -1.90 10.35 -6.34
C ARG A 44 -3.38 10.25 -5.97
N ASP A 45 -3.79 9.16 -5.32
CA ASP A 45 -5.13 8.99 -4.75
C ASP A 45 -5.22 9.70 -3.39
#